data_AF-A0A060BYB9-F1
#
_entry.id   AF-A0A060BYB9-F1
#
_cell.length_a   1.000
_cell.length_b   1.000
_cell.length_c   1.000
_cell.angle_alpha   90.00
_cell.angle_beta   90.00
_cell.angle_gamma   90.00
#
_symmetry.space_group_name_H-M   'P 1'
#
loop_
_entity.id
_entity.type
_entity.pdbx_description
1 polymer ?
#
loop_
_entity_poly.entity_id
_entity_poly.type
_entity_poly.pdbx_seq_one_letter_code
_entity_poly.pdbx_strand_id
1 'polypeptide(L)'
;MNTFDNVVQTRMGDWGKWLMNTVGFDGFRLDFVRGFQEAFVAGWVNGLPSRNGKRPFIVGEYWGADYRIKDWVNNVAALGADVDAFDFP
;
A
#
# COMPACT_ATOMS: atom_id res chain seq x y z
N MET A 1 11.97 10.33 2.51
CA MET A 1 10.65 10.99 2.30
C MET A 1 9.93 11.02 3.64
N ASN A 2 9.44 12.19 4.09
CA ASN A 2 8.72 12.28 5.37
C ASN A 2 7.25 11.92 5.18
N THR A 3 6.89 10.66 5.41
CA THR A 3 5.51 10.16 5.29
C THR A 3 4.58 10.57 6.43
N PHE A 4 5.09 11.28 7.46
CA PHE A 4 4.24 11.92 8.47
C PHE A 4 3.68 13.27 7.99
N ASP A 5 4.27 13.87 6.95
CA ASP A 5 3.83 15.16 6.41
C ASP A 5 2.56 15.00 5.56
N ASN A 6 1.51 15.75 5.89
CA ASN A 6 0.22 15.66 5.21
C ASN A 6 0.29 16.04 3.72
N VAL A 7 1.17 16.96 3.33
CA VAL A 7 1.39 17.32 1.92
C VAL A 7 2.00 16.14 1.18
N VAL A 8 2.98 15.44 1.78
CA VAL A 8 3.57 14.23 1.19
C VAL A 8 2.50 13.15 1.04
N GLN A 9 1.68 12.91 2.06
CA GLN A 9 0.61 11.91 1.99
C GLN A 9 -0.40 12.21 0.87
N THR A 10 -0.84 13.47 0.79
CA THR A 10 -1.79 13.91 -0.25
C THR A 10 -1.20 13.72 -1.64
N ARG A 11 0.04 14.18 -1.86
CA ARG A 11 0.70 14.08 -3.16
C ARG A 11 0.91 12.63 -3.61
N MET A 12 1.26 11.73 -2.69
CA MET A 12 1.43 10.30 -2.99
C MET A 12 0.08 9.64 -3.32
N GLY A 13 -0.97 10.00 -2.59
CA GLY A 13 -2.33 9.52 -2.88
C GLY A 13 -2.85 9.99 -4.25
N ASP A 14 -2.66 11.27 -4.57
CA ASP A 14 -3.04 11.84 -5.87
C ASP A 14 -2.26 11.20 -7.03
N TRP A 15 -0.99 10.91 -6.83
CA TRP A 15 -0.17 10.19 -7.80
C TRP A 15 -0.69 8.76 -8.03
N GLY A 16 -1.03 8.02 -6.97
CA GLY A 16 -1.63 6.69 -7.09
C GLY A 16 -2.95 6.70 -7.86
N LYS A 17 -3.83 7.68 -7.57
CA LYS A 17 -5.08 7.89 -8.30
C LYS A 17 -4.84 8.21 -9.78
N TRP A 18 -3.85 9.04 -10.08
CA TRP A 18 -3.48 9.38 -11.45
C TRP A 18 -2.97 8.16 -12.22
N LEU A 19 -2.11 7.32 -11.62
CA LEU A 19 -1.64 6.09 -12.24
C LEU A 19 -2.80 5.15 -12.60
N MET A 20 -3.81 5.02 -11.73
CA MET A 20 -4.98 4.20 -12.03
C MET A 20 -5.90 4.84 -13.08
N ASN A 21 -6.29 6.09 -12.88
CA ASN A 21 -7.32 6.74 -13.70
C ASN A 21 -6.82 7.17 -15.08
N THR A 22 -5.54 7.52 -15.20
CA THR A 22 -4.95 8.07 -16.42
C THR A 22 -4.11 7.04 -17.16
N VAL A 23 -3.25 6.31 -16.46
CA VAL A 23 -2.38 5.29 -17.09
C VAL A 23 -3.09 3.96 -17.23
N GLY A 24 -4.05 3.67 -16.34
CA GLY A 24 -4.87 2.46 -16.41
C GLY A 24 -4.30 1.27 -15.66
N PHE A 25 -3.45 1.50 -14.65
CA PHE A 25 -2.95 0.42 -13.78
C PHE A 25 -4.05 -0.16 -12.90
N ASP A 26 -3.97 -1.48 -12.69
CA ASP A 26 -4.95 -2.26 -11.91
C ASP A 26 -4.41 -2.70 -10.53
N GLY A 27 -3.19 -2.31 -10.20
CA GLY A 27 -2.53 -2.71 -8.95
C GLY A 27 -1.10 -2.19 -8.84
N PHE A 28 -0.47 -2.44 -7.69
CA PHE A 28 0.85 -1.93 -7.36
C PHE A 28 1.68 -2.94 -6.56
N ARG A 29 2.98 -2.96 -6.86
CA ARG A 29 3.99 -3.51 -5.97
C ARG A 29 4.59 -2.37 -5.15
N LEU A 30 4.51 -2.47 -3.83
CA LEU A 30 5.09 -1.50 -2.90
C LEU A 30 6.51 -1.92 -2.53
N ASP A 31 7.46 -1.06 -2.86
CA ASP A 31 8.87 -1.23 -2.51
C ASP A 31 9.12 -0.93 -1.03
N PHE A 32 10.02 -1.68 -0.40
CA PHE A 32 10.58 -1.40 0.92
C PHE A 32 9.55 -1.06 2.01
N VAL A 33 8.47 -1.83 2.11
CA VAL A 33 7.31 -1.45 2.97
C VAL A 33 7.64 -1.41 4.46
N ARG A 34 8.67 -2.12 4.91
CA ARG A 34 9.21 -2.03 6.27
C ARG A 34 9.76 -0.64 6.63
N GLY A 35 10.01 0.22 5.63
CA GLY A 35 10.52 1.57 5.80
C GLY A 35 9.45 2.64 6.04
N PHE A 36 8.16 2.27 5.96
CA PHE A 36 7.04 3.20 6.13
C PHE A 36 6.15 2.78 7.30
N GLN A 37 5.36 3.73 7.81
CA GLN A 37 4.32 3.45 8.79
C GLN A 37 3.22 2.62 8.13
N GLU A 38 2.74 1.57 8.79
CA GLU A 38 1.62 0.75 8.32
C GLU A 38 0.37 1.61 8.06
N ALA A 39 0.13 2.63 8.89
CA ALA A 39 -0.95 3.59 8.70
C ALA A 39 -0.82 4.45 7.44
N PHE A 40 0.40 4.78 7.03
CA PHE A 40 0.63 5.47 5.76
C PHE A 40 0.28 4.56 4.58
N VAL A 41 0.73 3.30 4.61
CA VAL A 41 0.41 2.31 3.58
C VAL A 41 -1.10 2.10 3.50
N ALA A 42 -1.75 1.84 4.64
CA ALA A 42 -3.19 1.60 4.70
C ALA A 42 -3.99 2.80 4.18
N GLY A 43 -3.63 4.02 4.61
CA GLY A 43 -4.28 5.25 4.14
C GLY A 43 -4.14 5.45 2.63
N TRP A 44 -2.95 5.18 2.08
CA TRP A 44 -2.72 5.27 0.64
C TRP A 44 -3.56 4.24 -0.13
N VAL A 45 -3.55 2.97 0.28
CA VAL A 45 -4.34 1.88 -0.35
C VAL A 45 -5.83 2.19 -0.27
N ASN A 46 -6.33 2.63 0.88
CA ASN A 46 -7.74 2.98 1.08
C ASN A 46 -8.18 4.14 0.19
N GLY A 47 -7.28 5.09 -0.08
CA GLY A 47 -7.51 6.23 -0.95
C GLY A 47 -7.53 5.93 -2.45
N LEU A 48 -7.11 4.73 -2.88
CA LEU A 48 -7.15 4.33 -4.29
C LEU A 48 -8.58 4.04 -4.78
N PRO A 49 -8.92 4.42 -6.03
CA PRO A 49 -10.23 4.15 -6.60
C PRO A 49 -10.42 2.65 -6.88
N SER A 50 -11.67 2.22 -6.90
CA SER A 50 -12.02 0.91 -7.48
C SER A 50 -12.28 1.05 -8.98
N ARG A 51 -11.98 -0.02 -9.74
CA ARG A 51 -12.27 -0.11 -11.17
C ARG A 51 -13.20 -1.28 -11.40
N ASN A 52 -14.39 -1.02 -11.97
CA ASN A 52 -15.42 -2.03 -12.20
C ASN A 52 -15.80 -2.83 -10.94
N GLY A 53 -15.89 -2.15 -9.79
CA GLY A 53 -16.20 -2.77 -8.50
C GLY A 53 -15.06 -3.59 -7.89
N LYS A 54 -13.88 -3.61 -8.52
CA LYS A 54 -12.69 -4.29 -8.00
C LYS A 54 -11.71 -3.29 -7.39
N ARG A 55 -11.20 -3.62 -6.20
CA ARG A 55 -10.09 -2.90 -5.56
C ARG A 55 -8.78 -3.24 -6.29
N PRO A 56 -7.80 -2.31 -6.33
CA PRO A 56 -6.51 -2.60 -6.93
C PRO A 56 -5.79 -3.71 -6.16
N PHE A 57 -5.08 -4.58 -6.87
CA PHE A 57 -4.22 -5.58 -6.26
C PHE A 57 -2.96 -4.91 -5.67
N ILE A 58 -2.60 -5.21 -4.42
CA ILE A 58 -1.44 -4.62 -3.74
C ILE A 58 -0.55 -5.73 -3.20
N VAL A 59 0.74 -5.69 -3.50
CA VAL A 59 1.74 -6.59 -2.88
C VAL A 59 2.93 -5.80 -2.34
N GLY A 60 3.28 -6.01 -1.07
CA GLY A 60 4.38 -5.36 -0.38
C GLY A 60 5.66 -6.19 -0.35
N GLU A 61 6.80 -5.54 -0.58
CA GLU A 61 8.11 -6.11 -0.29
C GLU A 61 8.51 -5.85 1.16
N TYR A 62 8.04 -6.72 2.05
CA TYR A 62 8.48 -6.75 3.44
C TYR A 62 9.63 -7.74 3.57
N TRP A 63 10.87 -7.25 3.52
CA TRP A 63 12.04 -8.11 3.75
C TRP A 63 12.29 -8.33 5.25
N GLY A 64 11.98 -9.54 5.73
CA GLY A 64 12.15 -9.92 7.14
C GLY A 64 11.81 -11.38 7.40
N ALA A 65 11.73 -11.76 8.69
CA ALA A 65 11.26 -13.08 9.09
C ALA A 65 9.76 -13.25 8.78
N ASP A 66 9.34 -14.49 8.57
CA ASP A 66 7.95 -14.91 8.30
C ASP A 66 6.92 -14.25 9.24
N TYR A 67 7.16 -14.27 10.55
CA TYR A 67 6.24 -13.68 11.52
C TYR A 67 6.12 -12.16 11.36
N ARG A 68 7.18 -11.46 10.94
CA ARG A 68 7.15 -10.01 10.71
C ARG A 68 6.37 -9.66 9.44
N ILE A 69 6.49 -10.48 8.40
CA ILE A 69 5.70 -10.33 7.18
C ILE A 69 4.22 -10.51 7.51
N LYS A 70 3.89 -11.57 8.26
CA LYS A 70 2.53 -11.85 8.74
C LYS A 70 1.98 -10.70 9.60
N ASP A 71 2.77 -10.19 10.54
CA ASP A 71 2.37 -9.07 11.39
C ASP A 71 2.07 -7.82 10.56
N TRP A 72 2.92 -7.50 9.57
CA TRP A 72 2.72 -6.34 8.70
C TRP A 72 1.42 -6.43 7.89
N VAL A 73 1.15 -7.59 7.26
CA VAL A 73 -0.11 -7.83 6.54
C VAL A 73 -1.31 -7.66 7.48
N ASN A 74 -1.25 -8.26 8.68
CA ASN A 74 -2.35 -8.18 9.65
C ASN A 74 -2.56 -6.76 10.19
N ASN A 75 -1.51 -6.00 10.45
CA ASN A 75 -1.60 -4.64 10.97
C ASN A 75 -2.19 -3.69 9.92
N VAL A 76 -1.78 -3.81 8.66
CA VAL A 76 -2.35 -3.03 7.55
C VAL A 76 -3.82 -3.41 7.33
N ALA A 77 -4.16 -4.70 7.42
CA ALA A 77 -5.54 -5.18 7.35
C ALA A 77 -6.41 -4.67 8.51
N ALA A 78 -5.88 -4.60 9.72
CA ALA A 78 -6.57 -4.02 10.88
C ALA A 78 -6.87 -2.52 10.71
N LEU A 79 -6.16 -1.84 9.81
CA LEU A 79 -6.39 -0.45 9.41
C LEU A 79 -7.31 -0.33 8.17
N GLY A 80 -7.92 -1.44 7.74
CA GLY A 80 -8.95 -1.49 6.70
C GLY A 80 -8.42 -1.60 5.28
N ALA A 81 -7.12 -1.80 5.09
CA ALA A 81 -6.50 -1.94 3.76
C ALA A 81 -6.15 -3.40 3.45
N ASP A 82 -6.54 -3.85 2.27
CA ASP A 82 -6.25 -5.18 1.76
C ASP A 82 -4.91 -5.19 1.01
N VAL A 83 -3.97 -6.00 1.47
CA VAL A 83 -2.60 -6.11 0.91
C VAL A 83 -2.08 -7.53 1.03
N ASP A 84 -1.29 -7.94 0.05
CA ASP A 84 -0.45 -9.13 0.09
C ASP A 84 1.01 -8.76 0.39
N ALA A 85 1.85 -9.76 0.65
CA ALA A 85 3.30 -9.60 0.76
C ALA A 85 4.03 -10.71 -0.01
N PHE A 86 5.26 -10.43 -0.45
CA PHE A 86 6.13 -11.47 -1.00
C PHE A 86 6.51 -12.48 0.08
N ASP A 87 6.46 -13.75 -0.28
CA ASP A 87 6.91 -14.87 0.56
C ASP A 87 8.42 -15.06 0.38
N PHE A 88 9.22 -14.37 1.19
CA PHE A 88 10.68 -14.39 1.11
C PHE A 88 11.37 -15.59 1.81
N PRO A 89 10.94 -16.02 3.01
CA PRO A 89 11.54 -17.15 3.71
C PRO A 89 11.39 -18.49 2.96
#